data_AF-A0A3M1BRV9-F1
#
_entry.id   AF-A0A3M1BRV9-F1
#
_cell.length_a   1.000
_cell.length_b   1.000
_cell.length_c   1.000
_cell.angle_alpha   90.00
_cell.angle_beta   90.00
_cell.angle_gamma   90.00
#
_symmetry.space_group_name_H-M   'P 1'
#
loop_
_entity.id
_entity.type
_entity.pdbx_description
1 polymer ?
#
loop_
_entity_poly.entity_id
_entity_poly.type
_entity_poly.pdbx_seq_one_letter_code
_entity_poly.pdbx_strand_id
1 'polypeptide(L)'
;PNVTDCCQDDFVADTPEACETYLGQCPVHPVVSCDEPDMFMNYMFYTDDACMAMFTLGQKARMLAALSLFRSGLMNAGSCATATTENIAEGKNVLYPNPASSVLQIQADAKFNGAGEYIIFDVMGRKVQAGTLGDGVSSIDVEELRPGYYTLQLLNDGEVLSAHFLKH
;
A
#
# COMPACT_ATOMS: atom_id res chain seq x y z
N PRO A 1 -27.00 -40.96 15.34
CA PRO A 1 -25.88 -41.36 14.47
C PRO A 1 -24.62 -40.61 14.91
N ASN A 2 -23.65 -41.34 15.48
CA ASN A 2 -22.37 -40.80 15.95
C ASN A 2 -21.65 -40.05 14.83
N VAL A 3 -21.35 -38.77 15.05
CA VAL A 3 -20.37 -38.02 14.25
C VAL A 3 -19.01 -38.32 14.90
N THR A 4 -18.34 -39.36 14.44
CA THR A 4 -16.94 -39.63 14.80
C THR A 4 -16.04 -38.82 13.86
N ASP A 5 -15.46 -37.79 14.45
CA ASP A 5 -14.69 -36.64 13.95
C ASP A 5 -13.62 -36.93 12.87
N CYS A 6 -13.53 -36.06 11.86
CA CYS A 6 -12.67 -36.22 10.68
C CYS A 6 -12.10 -34.92 10.05
N CYS A 7 -11.57 -33.87 10.70
CA CYS A 7 -11.67 -33.36 12.06
C CYS A 7 -11.79 -31.82 11.97
N GLN A 8 -12.89 -31.36 11.35
CA GLN A 8 -13.30 -30.00 10.93
C GLN A 8 -13.05 -29.66 9.45
N ASP A 9 -14.14 -29.26 8.79
CA ASP A 9 -14.17 -28.74 7.41
C ASP A 9 -13.59 -27.32 7.36
N ASP A 10 -12.66 -27.08 6.44
CA ASP A 10 -12.10 -25.75 6.16
C ASP A 10 -13.01 -24.91 5.23
N PHE A 11 -14.15 -25.49 4.85
CA PHE A 11 -15.18 -24.98 3.95
C PHE A 11 -14.67 -24.78 2.52
N VAL A 12 -13.73 -25.61 2.08
CA VAL A 12 -13.27 -25.69 0.69
C VAL A 12 -13.44 -27.11 0.13
N ALA A 13 -14.40 -27.27 -0.77
CA ALA A 13 -14.78 -28.62 -1.24
C ALA A 13 -13.68 -29.41 -1.97
N ASP A 14 -12.60 -28.76 -2.45
CA ASP A 14 -11.49 -29.41 -3.15
C ASP A 14 -10.22 -29.59 -2.30
N THR A 15 -10.30 -29.31 -0.99
CA THR A 15 -9.32 -29.74 0.01
C THR A 15 -9.90 -30.95 0.75
N PRO A 16 -9.32 -32.15 0.60
CA PRO A 16 -9.76 -33.30 1.38
C PRO A 16 -9.72 -33.00 2.88
N GLU A 17 -10.70 -33.52 3.62
CA GLU A 17 -10.72 -33.39 5.07
C GLU A 17 -9.48 -34.05 5.67
N ALA A 18 -8.85 -33.38 6.64
CA ALA A 18 -7.66 -33.91 7.30
C ALA A 18 -7.68 -33.65 8.80
N CYS A 19 -7.10 -34.57 9.59
CA CYS A 19 -6.99 -34.42 11.05
C CYS A 19 -5.59 -34.02 11.52
N GLU A 20 -4.57 -34.23 10.69
CA GLU A 20 -3.17 -33.99 11.06
C GLU A 20 -2.63 -32.72 10.41
N THR A 21 -1.76 -32.00 11.12
CA THR A 21 -1.17 -30.74 10.62
C THR A 21 0.22 -30.92 10.03
N TYR A 22 0.89 -32.03 10.35
CA TYR A 22 2.27 -32.35 9.97
C TYR A 22 3.29 -31.27 10.35
N LEU A 23 3.09 -30.63 11.50
CA LEU A 23 3.92 -29.52 11.98
C LEU A 23 5.43 -29.81 11.94
N GLY A 24 6.16 -29.05 11.11
CA GLY A 24 7.62 -29.18 10.97
C GLY A 24 8.07 -30.49 10.32
N GLN A 25 7.19 -31.14 9.56
CA GLN A 25 7.46 -32.39 8.87
C GLN A 25 7.30 -32.24 7.35
N CYS A 26 7.90 -33.19 6.65
CA CYS A 26 7.79 -33.39 5.21
C CYS A 26 7.31 -34.83 4.94
N PRO A 27 5.99 -35.09 5.02
CA PRO A 27 5.44 -36.41 4.75
C PRO A 27 5.76 -36.90 3.33
N VAL A 28 5.70 -38.21 3.12
CA VAL A 28 5.83 -38.82 1.78
C VAL A 28 4.44 -39.26 1.33
N HIS A 29 4.02 -38.80 0.16
CA HIS A 29 2.71 -39.15 -0.39
C HIS A 29 2.64 -40.67 -0.73
N PRO A 30 1.51 -41.35 -0.45
CA PRO A 30 0.31 -40.86 0.23
C PRO A 30 0.38 -40.99 1.76
N VAL A 31 -0.11 -39.96 2.44
CA VAL A 31 -0.57 -40.03 3.83
C VAL A 31 -2.08 -39.80 3.84
N VAL A 32 -2.81 -40.51 4.69
CA VAL A 32 -4.27 -40.57 4.66
C VAL A 32 -4.77 -40.27 6.06
N SER A 33 -5.67 -39.30 6.16
CA SER A 33 -6.56 -39.14 7.30
C SER A 33 -7.99 -39.00 6.79
N CYS A 34 -8.99 -39.30 7.61
CA CYS A 34 -10.41 -39.11 7.22
C CYS A 34 -10.82 -39.87 5.95
N ASP A 35 -10.25 -41.06 5.75
CA ASP A 35 -10.48 -41.94 4.60
C ASP A 35 -10.07 -41.38 3.21
N GLU A 36 -9.45 -40.19 3.15
CA GLU A 36 -8.94 -39.56 1.93
C GLU A 36 -7.44 -39.20 2.05
N PRO A 37 -6.68 -39.10 0.95
CA PRO A 37 -5.28 -38.67 1.01
C PRO A 37 -5.15 -37.19 1.40
N ASP A 38 -4.36 -36.92 2.45
CA ASP A 38 -4.14 -35.56 2.92
C ASP A 38 -3.31 -34.79 1.89
N MET A 39 -3.76 -33.57 1.62
CA MET A 39 -3.04 -32.64 0.77
C MET A 39 -2.00 -31.84 1.58
N PHE A 40 -1.08 -32.54 2.25
CA PHE A 40 -0.06 -31.93 3.12
C PHE A 40 0.88 -30.94 2.41
N MET A 41 0.93 -30.97 1.08
CA MET A 41 1.66 -30.00 0.24
C MET A 41 0.89 -28.67 0.06
N ASN A 42 -0.32 -28.55 0.58
CA ASN A 42 -1.12 -27.34 0.50
C ASN A 42 -0.57 -26.26 1.44
N TYR A 43 -0.54 -25.02 0.99
CA TYR A 43 -0.03 -23.89 1.80
C TYR A 43 -0.84 -23.60 3.09
N MET A 44 -2.01 -24.22 3.26
CA MET A 44 -2.82 -24.10 4.49
C MET A 44 -2.49 -25.16 5.56
N PHE A 45 -1.58 -26.10 5.29
CA PHE A 45 -1.04 -27.02 6.31
C PHE A 45 0.12 -26.38 7.08
N TYR A 46 0.52 -27.01 8.18
CA TYR A 46 1.70 -26.61 8.97
C TYR A 46 2.94 -27.45 8.67
N THR A 47 3.00 -28.09 7.51
CA THR A 47 4.21 -28.77 7.01
C THR A 47 5.42 -27.83 6.94
N ASP A 48 6.62 -28.39 6.79
CA ASP A 48 7.80 -27.58 6.50
C ASP A 48 7.64 -26.88 5.13
N ASP A 49 8.09 -25.62 5.02
CA ASP A 49 8.07 -24.82 3.78
C ASP A 49 8.65 -25.59 2.58
N ALA A 50 9.68 -26.41 2.81
CA ALA A 50 10.30 -27.24 1.76
C ALA A 50 9.32 -28.23 1.10
N CYS A 51 8.20 -28.51 1.76
CA CYS A 51 7.17 -29.44 1.35
C CYS A 51 5.82 -28.76 1.05
N MET A 52 5.73 -27.44 1.12
CA MET A 52 4.55 -26.73 0.60
C MET A 52 4.72 -26.41 -0.88
N ALA A 53 3.65 -26.51 -1.67
CA ALA A 53 3.73 -26.33 -3.11
C ALA A 53 2.50 -25.65 -3.77
N MET A 54 1.30 -25.75 -3.20
CA MET A 54 0.08 -25.37 -3.94
C MET A 54 -1.07 -24.83 -3.11
N PHE A 55 -1.93 -24.04 -3.77
CA PHE A 55 -3.32 -23.76 -3.38
C PHE A 55 -4.27 -24.49 -4.31
N THR A 56 -5.52 -24.69 -3.89
CA THR A 56 -6.58 -25.27 -4.72
C THR A 56 -7.40 -24.22 -5.47
N LEU A 57 -8.28 -24.68 -6.38
CA LEU A 57 -9.19 -23.81 -7.11
C LEU A 57 -10.28 -23.23 -6.20
N GLY A 58 -10.79 -24.03 -5.25
CA GLY A 58 -11.72 -23.60 -4.24
C GLY A 58 -11.11 -22.55 -3.30
N GLN A 59 -9.87 -22.75 -2.86
CA GLN A 59 -9.14 -21.76 -2.05
C GLN A 59 -8.97 -20.45 -2.82
N LYS A 60 -8.62 -20.51 -4.11
CA LYS A 60 -8.58 -19.32 -4.99
C LYS A 60 -9.93 -18.61 -5.05
N ALA A 61 -11.02 -19.34 -5.22
CA ALA A 61 -12.36 -18.76 -5.28
C ALA A 61 -12.71 -18.02 -3.98
N ARG A 62 -12.39 -18.61 -2.82
CA ARG A 62 -12.58 -17.95 -1.51
C ARG A 62 -11.71 -16.72 -1.32
N MET A 63 -10.44 -16.76 -1.75
CA MET A 63 -9.55 -15.60 -1.72
C MET A 63 -10.10 -14.45 -2.56
N LEU A 64 -10.57 -14.73 -3.79
CA LEU A 64 -11.17 -13.72 -4.66
C LEU A 64 -12.48 -13.16 -4.10
N ALA A 65 -13.30 -13.99 -3.46
CA ALA A 65 -14.52 -13.54 -2.77
C ALA A 65 -14.20 -12.64 -1.57
N ALA A 66 -13.17 -12.96 -0.79
CA ALA A 66 -12.73 -12.11 0.30
C ALA A 66 -12.21 -10.75 -0.19
N LEU A 67 -11.48 -10.76 -1.32
CA LEU A 67 -11.03 -9.54 -2.00
C LEU A 67 -12.21 -8.69 -2.48
N SER A 68 -13.24 -9.28 -3.07
CA SER A 68 -14.37 -8.50 -3.60
C SER A 68 -15.32 -8.00 -2.52
N LEU A 69 -15.58 -8.79 -1.47
CA LEU A 69 -16.60 -8.49 -0.47
C LEU A 69 -16.06 -7.65 0.70
N PHE A 70 -14.88 -7.99 1.22
CA PHE A 70 -14.38 -7.43 2.48
C PHE A 70 -13.10 -6.62 2.34
N ARG A 71 -12.45 -6.70 1.17
CA ARG A 71 -11.16 -6.06 0.88
C ARG A 71 -11.15 -5.42 -0.51
N SER A 72 -12.29 -4.92 -0.97
CA SER A 72 -12.44 -4.35 -2.32
C SER A 72 -11.48 -3.18 -2.58
N GLY A 73 -11.06 -2.47 -1.53
CA GLY A 73 -10.00 -1.47 -1.59
C GLY A 73 -8.64 -2.01 -2.05
N LEU A 74 -8.34 -3.29 -1.86
CA LEU A 74 -7.12 -3.94 -2.39
C LEU A 74 -7.23 -4.27 -3.88
N MET A 75 -8.45 -4.50 -4.39
CA MET A 75 -8.67 -4.71 -5.83
C MET A 75 -8.49 -3.40 -6.62
N ASN A 76 -8.84 -2.28 -5.99
CA ASN A 76 -8.67 -0.92 -6.51
C ASN A 76 -7.43 -0.21 -5.94
N ALA A 77 -6.51 -0.94 -5.30
CA ALA A 77 -5.15 -0.47 -5.06
C ALA A 77 -4.37 -0.50 -6.39
N GLY A 78 -4.94 0.13 -7.42
CA GLY A 78 -4.29 0.40 -8.68
C GLY A 78 -3.14 1.36 -8.40
N SER A 79 -1.93 0.82 -8.35
CA SER A 79 -0.69 1.52 -8.04
C SER A 79 -0.69 2.18 -6.64
N CYS A 80 0.50 2.39 -6.08
CA CYS A 80 0.69 3.47 -5.12
C CYS A 80 -0.07 4.68 -5.67
N ALA A 81 -1.10 5.17 -4.98
CA ALA A 81 -1.97 6.20 -5.52
C ALA A 81 -1.10 7.33 -6.08
N THR A 82 -0.91 7.36 -7.41
CA THR A 82 -0.75 8.62 -8.10
C THR A 82 -1.98 9.37 -7.66
N ALA A 83 -1.76 10.35 -6.79
CA ALA A 83 -2.77 11.25 -6.29
C ALA A 83 -3.75 11.46 -7.43
N THR A 84 -5.03 11.15 -7.16
CA THR A 84 -6.12 11.42 -8.08
C THR A 84 -5.79 12.73 -8.76
N THR A 85 -5.71 12.68 -10.09
CA THR A 85 -5.86 13.88 -10.88
C THR A 85 -7.19 14.48 -10.45
N GLU A 86 -7.14 15.34 -9.44
CA GLU A 86 -7.89 16.57 -9.48
C GLU A 86 -7.66 17.11 -10.89
N ASN A 87 -8.67 17.76 -11.44
CA ASN A 87 -8.49 18.52 -12.65
C ASN A 87 -7.44 19.61 -12.37
N ILE A 88 -6.15 19.24 -12.41
CA ILE A 88 -5.04 20.13 -12.65
C ILE A 88 -5.27 20.48 -14.11
N ALA A 89 -6.12 21.49 -14.29
CA ALA A 89 -6.06 22.34 -15.46
C ALA A 89 -4.60 22.48 -15.84
N GLU A 90 -4.27 22.18 -17.10
CA GLU A 90 -2.92 22.17 -17.66
C GLU A 90 -2.02 23.23 -17.03
N GLY A 91 -1.30 22.78 -16.02
CA GLY A 91 -0.68 23.63 -15.00
C GLY A 91 0.41 22.79 -14.38
N LYS A 92 1.48 22.59 -15.15
CA LYS A 92 2.61 21.77 -14.73
C LYS A 92 3.23 22.46 -13.52
N ASN A 93 2.85 22.02 -12.32
CA ASN A 93 3.40 22.55 -11.08
C ASN A 93 4.83 22.00 -10.93
N VAL A 94 5.83 22.85 -11.22
CA VAL A 94 7.25 22.49 -11.23
C VAL A 94 7.94 23.11 -10.03
N LEU A 95 8.51 22.27 -9.18
CA LEU A 95 9.43 22.69 -8.12
C LEU A 95 10.87 22.59 -8.62
N TYR A 96 11.66 23.64 -8.45
CA TYR A 96 13.05 23.67 -8.89
C TYR A 96 13.94 24.49 -7.94
N PRO A 97 15.23 24.14 -7.80
CA PRO A 97 15.83 22.89 -8.25
C PRO A 97 15.34 21.70 -7.39
N ASN A 98 15.19 20.54 -8.01
CA ASN A 98 15.04 19.27 -7.31
C ASN A 98 16.15 18.35 -7.82
N PRO A 99 17.22 18.07 -7.05
CA PRO A 99 17.37 18.34 -5.60
C PRO A 99 17.61 19.82 -5.23
N ALA A 100 16.99 20.29 -4.16
CA ALA A 100 17.15 21.63 -3.59
C ALA A 100 18.31 21.67 -2.57
N SER A 101 19.00 22.82 -2.47
CA SER A 101 20.10 23.04 -1.51
C SER A 101 19.74 24.08 -0.45
N SER A 102 19.25 25.25 -0.85
CA SER A 102 18.88 26.35 0.07
C SER A 102 17.56 27.01 -0.30
N VAL A 103 17.21 27.09 -1.57
CA VAL A 103 15.98 27.74 -2.02
C VAL A 103 15.22 26.80 -2.95
N LEU A 104 13.91 26.72 -2.74
CA LEU A 104 12.97 26.00 -3.59
C LEU A 104 12.06 27.02 -4.28
N GLN A 105 12.10 27.04 -5.60
CA GLN A 105 11.25 27.87 -6.44
C GLN A 105 10.02 27.07 -6.88
N ILE A 106 8.87 27.74 -6.86
CA ILE A 106 7.55 27.21 -7.13
C ILE A 106 7.05 27.84 -8.42
N GLN A 107 6.98 27.06 -9.49
CA GLN A 107 6.15 27.39 -10.65
C GLN A 107 4.84 26.64 -10.50
N ALA A 108 3.81 27.31 -9.97
CA ALA A 108 2.47 26.76 -9.84
C ALA A 108 1.46 27.54 -10.68
N ASP A 109 0.26 26.99 -10.84
CA ASP A 109 -0.87 27.67 -11.47
C ASP A 109 -1.11 29.07 -10.89
N ALA A 110 -1.67 29.98 -11.70
CA ALA A 110 -1.94 31.36 -11.30
C ALA A 110 -2.77 31.46 -10.00
N LYS A 111 -3.54 30.42 -9.68
CA LYS A 111 -4.27 30.28 -8.40
C LYS A 111 -3.38 30.18 -7.17
N PHE A 112 -2.17 29.62 -7.30
CA PHE A 112 -1.22 29.42 -6.20
C PHE A 112 0.01 30.32 -6.33
N ASN A 113 0.07 31.16 -7.37
CA ASN A 113 1.18 32.05 -7.62
C ASN A 113 1.04 33.34 -6.81
N GLY A 114 1.70 33.38 -5.64
CA GLY A 114 1.77 34.56 -4.78
C GLY A 114 0.62 34.74 -3.79
N ALA A 115 -0.34 33.81 -3.74
CA ALA A 115 -1.41 33.82 -2.75
C ALA A 115 -1.56 32.41 -2.15
N GLY A 116 -1.24 32.28 -0.86
CA GLY A 116 -1.52 31.05 -0.11
C GLY A 116 -0.61 30.80 1.08
N GLU A 117 -1.01 29.84 1.91
CA GLU A 117 -0.15 29.27 2.94
C GLU A 117 0.65 28.10 2.34
N TYR A 118 1.84 27.85 2.86
CA TYR A 118 2.60 26.65 2.54
C TYR A 118 2.91 25.85 3.80
N ILE A 119 2.97 24.53 3.66
CA ILE A 119 3.38 23.60 4.70
C ILE A 119 4.31 22.55 4.09
N ILE A 120 5.46 22.33 4.73
CA ILE A 120 6.40 21.26 4.37
C ILE A 120 6.30 20.15 5.41
N PHE A 121 6.19 18.91 4.93
CA PHE A 121 6.18 17.70 5.72
C PHE A 121 7.40 16.83 5.42
N ASP A 122 7.95 16.18 6.45
CA ASP A 122 8.91 15.10 6.26
C ASP A 122 8.23 13.78 5.84
N VAL A 123 9.03 12.75 5.57
CA VAL A 123 8.54 11.40 5.20
C VAL A 123 7.64 10.73 6.24
N MET A 124 7.64 11.21 7.48
CA MET A 124 6.77 10.71 8.54
C MET A 124 5.46 11.51 8.65
N GLY A 125 5.24 12.47 7.75
CA GLY A 125 4.08 13.37 7.77
C GLY A 125 4.14 14.43 8.87
N ARG A 126 5.31 14.67 9.47
CA ARG A 126 5.47 15.73 10.48
C ARG A 126 5.68 17.07 9.78
N LYS A 127 4.91 18.09 10.18
CA LYS A 127 5.10 19.47 9.73
C LYS A 127 6.47 19.98 10.21
N VAL A 128 7.38 20.23 9.26
CA VAL A 128 8.75 20.71 9.54
C VAL A 128 8.91 22.20 9.29
N GLN A 129 8.11 22.78 8.39
CA GLN A 129 8.13 24.21 8.09
C GLN A 129 6.76 24.66 7.59
N ALA A 130 6.38 25.91 7.84
CA ALA A 130 5.21 26.52 7.25
C ALA A 130 5.35 28.04 7.21
N GLY A 131 4.60 28.68 6.31
CA GLY A 131 4.55 30.13 6.21
C GLY A 131 3.52 30.57 5.18
N THR A 132 3.58 31.84 4.80
CA THR A 132 2.72 32.40 3.75
C THR A 132 3.58 32.82 2.56
N LEU A 133 3.05 32.63 1.36
CA LEU A 133 3.59 33.19 0.13
C LEU A 133 2.88 34.53 -0.12
N GLY A 134 3.65 35.61 -0.15
CA GLY A 134 3.12 36.94 -0.51
C GLY A 134 3.05 37.15 -2.02
N ASP A 135 2.39 38.23 -2.45
CA ASP A 135 2.20 38.55 -3.87
C ASP A 135 3.53 38.50 -4.65
N GLY A 136 3.61 37.61 -5.64
CA GLY A 136 4.79 37.41 -6.48
C GLY A 136 5.95 36.63 -5.84
N VAL A 137 5.84 36.22 -4.58
CA VAL A 137 6.82 35.35 -3.92
C VAL A 137 6.56 33.90 -4.34
N SER A 138 7.46 33.38 -5.16
CA SER A 138 7.47 31.99 -5.64
C SER A 138 8.63 31.19 -5.05
N SER A 139 9.29 31.67 -3.99
CA SER A 139 10.45 31.01 -3.39
C SER A 139 10.26 30.68 -1.92
N ILE A 140 10.67 29.49 -1.50
CA ILE A 140 10.75 29.07 -0.11
C ILE A 140 12.20 28.78 0.25
N ASP A 141 12.67 29.33 1.38
CA ASP A 141 13.94 28.94 1.98
C ASP A 141 13.82 27.57 2.63
N VAL A 142 14.70 26.64 2.23
CA VAL A 142 14.77 25.26 2.71
C VAL A 142 16.17 24.92 3.25
N GLU A 143 17.03 25.91 3.48
CA GLU A 143 18.42 25.72 3.92
C GLU A 143 18.51 24.98 5.27
N GLU A 144 17.61 25.32 6.21
CA GLU A 144 17.57 24.72 7.54
C GLU A 144 17.02 23.27 7.54
N LEU A 145 16.46 22.80 6.43
CA LEU A 145 15.99 21.43 6.31
C LEU A 145 17.17 20.47 6.16
N ARG A 146 17.10 19.37 6.91
CA ARG A 146 18.07 18.27 6.77
C ARG A 146 17.95 17.62 5.39
N PRO A 147 19.02 17.01 4.86
CA PRO A 147 18.93 16.21 3.63
C PRO A 147 17.86 15.11 3.76
N GLY A 148 16.99 14.98 2.76
CA GLY A 148 15.85 14.07 2.81
C GLY A 148 14.78 14.35 1.78
N TYR A 149 13.72 13.55 1.81
CA TYR A 149 12.55 13.72 0.94
C TYR A 149 11.45 14.47 1.68
N TYR A 150 10.81 15.41 1.00
CA TYR A 150 9.80 16.29 1.58
C TYR A 150 8.59 16.44 0.67
N THR A 151 7.43 16.64 1.30
CA THR A 151 6.18 17.02 0.64
C THR A 151 5.89 18.49 0.96
N LEU A 152 5.76 19.32 -0.07
CA LEU A 152 5.28 20.70 0.02
C LEU A 152 3.79 20.73 -0.32
N GLN A 153 2.98 21.31 0.56
CA GLN A 153 1.58 21.64 0.31
C GLN A 153 1.41 23.15 0.21
N LEU A 154 0.71 23.62 -0.81
CA LEU A 154 0.24 24.99 -0.96
C LEU A 154 -1.27 25.01 -0.75
N LEU A 155 -1.75 25.93 0.08
CA LEU A 155 -3.15 26.07 0.42
C LEU A 155 -3.63 27.44 -0.04
N ASN A 156 -4.69 27.48 -0.84
CA ASN A 156 -5.37 28.72 -1.19
C ASN A 156 -6.88 28.52 -1.29
N ASP A 157 -7.65 29.35 -0.59
CA ASP A 157 -9.13 29.34 -0.56
C ASP A 157 -9.78 27.94 -0.41
N GLY A 158 -9.13 27.05 0.35
CA GLY A 158 -9.60 25.67 0.60
C GLY A 158 -9.16 24.63 -0.43
N GLU A 159 -8.53 25.03 -1.54
CA GLU A 159 -7.85 24.13 -2.47
C GLU A 159 -6.42 23.83 -1.96
N VAL A 160 -5.96 22.59 -2.16
CA VAL A 160 -4.62 22.13 -1.72
C VAL A 160 -3.85 21.57 -2.92
N LEU A 161 -2.70 22.17 -3.21
CA LEU A 161 -1.74 21.67 -4.18
C LEU A 161 -0.59 20.98 -3.45
N SER A 162 -0.25 19.75 -3.87
CA SER A 162 0.83 18.98 -3.26
C SER A 162 1.92 18.68 -4.27
N ALA A 163 3.18 18.88 -3.87
CA ALA A 163 4.35 18.60 -4.68
C ALA A 163 5.50 18.05 -3.82
N HIS A 164 6.47 17.40 -4.46
CA HIS A 164 7.54 16.70 -3.76
C HIS A 164 8.91 17.19 -4.21
N PHE A 165 9.87 17.26 -3.27
CA PHE A 165 11.25 17.61 -3.57
C PHE A 165 12.25 16.85 -2.68
N LEU A 166 13.46 16.68 -3.19
CA LEU A 166 14.60 16.17 -2.44
C LEU A 166 15.45 17.35 -1.94
N LYS A 167 15.78 17.36 -0.66
CA LYS A 167 16.80 18.22 -0.06
C LYS A 167 18.12 17.45 -0.01
N HIS A 168 19.21 18.07 -0.46
CA HIS A 168 20.57 17.57 -0.28
C HIS A 168 21.44 18.56 0.48
#